data_AF-A0A150XCA9-F1
#
_entry.id   AF-A0A150XCA9-F1
#
_cell.length_a   1.000
_cell.length_b   1.000
_cell.length_c   1.000
_cell.angle_alpha   90.00
_cell.angle_beta   90.00
_cell.angle_gamma   90.00
#
_symmetry.space_group_name_H-M   'P 1'
#
loop_
_entity.id
_entity.type
_entity.pdbx_description
1 polymer ?
#
loop_
_entity_poly.entity_id
_entity_poly.type
_entity_poly.pdbx_seq_one_letter_code
_entity_poly.pdbx_strand_id
1 'polypeptide(L)'
;MKKRVNQSINIISILVLIYFAVPKILGLSQSVTGFEQFESVLHIDATFFRLFTGFSELIIAALILTHAFTKNRMVGLAAFLFLLATMVSALGIEFFVRPEPVMLLVVIAIILMLTSSYKLKNILNHE
;
A
#
# COMPACT_ATOMS: atom_id res chain seq x y z
N MET A 1 -7.88 11.25 22.37
CA MET A 1 -7.52 11.68 20.99
C MET A 1 -6.73 10.62 20.22
N LYS A 2 -5.65 10.04 20.77
CA LYS A 2 -4.83 9.00 20.11
C LYS A 2 -5.64 7.83 19.50
N LYS A 3 -6.64 7.30 20.22
CA LYS A 3 -7.50 6.20 19.73
C LYS A 3 -8.31 6.55 18.48
N ARG A 4 -8.87 7.78 18.41
CA ARG A 4 -9.63 8.26 17.24
C ARG A 4 -8.70 8.43 16.04
N VAL A 5 -7.53 9.03 16.24
CA VAL A 5 -6.51 9.18 15.19
C VAL A 5 -6.07 7.82 14.64
N ASN A 6 -5.80 6.84 15.52
CA ASN A 6 -5.43 5.49 15.10
C ASN A 6 -6.53 4.81 14.28
N GLN A 7 -7.80 4.98 14.67
CA GLN A 7 -8.92 4.43 13.90
C GLN A 7 -9.07 5.12 12.54
N SER A 8 -8.94 6.45 12.48
CA SER A 8 -8.97 7.21 11.22
C SER A 8 -7.87 6.78 10.27
N ILE A 9 -6.63 6.61 10.76
CA ILE A 9 -5.50 6.12 9.95
C ILE A 9 -5.81 4.73 9.38
N ASN A 10 -6.30 3.81 10.22
CA ASN A 10 -6.64 2.46 9.76
C ASN A 10 -7.72 2.49 8.66
N ILE A 11 -8.81 3.25 8.87
CA ILE A 11 -9.92 3.36 7.92
C ILE A 11 -9.44 3.96 6.59
N ILE A 12 -8.73 5.09 6.63
CA ILE A 12 -8.22 5.75 5.44
C ILE A 12 -7.28 4.83 4.67
N SER A 13 -6.36 4.15 5.38
CA SER A 13 -5.42 3.22 4.74
C SER A 13 -6.15 2.08 4.04
N ILE A 14 -7.16 1.48 4.68
CA ILE A 14 -7.97 0.40 4.09
C ILE A 14 -8.69 0.89 2.83
N LEU A 15 -9.35 2.06 2.90
CA LEU A 15 -10.10 2.59 1.76
C LEU A 15 -9.17 2.88 0.57
N VAL A 16 -8.01 3.48 0.82
CA VAL A 16 -7.02 3.77 -0.22
C VAL A 16 -6.47 2.48 -0.84
N LEU A 17 -6.12 1.48 -0.02
CA LEU A 17 -5.64 0.19 -0.51
C LEU A 17 -6.69 -0.52 -1.38
N ILE A 18 -7.97 -0.53 -0.97
CA ILE A 18 -9.04 -1.11 -1.77
C ILE A 18 -9.24 -0.33 -3.08
N TYR A 19 -9.22 1.00 -3.02
CA TYR A 19 -9.34 1.85 -4.20
C TYR A 19 -8.26 1.55 -5.25
N PHE A 20 -7.04 1.24 -4.81
CA PHE A 20 -5.93 0.89 -5.71
C PHE A 20 -5.91 -0.58 -6.13
N ALA A 21 -6.37 -1.50 -5.27
CA ALA A 21 -6.35 -2.92 -5.53
C ALA A 21 -7.40 -3.35 -6.55
N VAL A 22 -8.62 -2.80 -6.45
CA VAL A 22 -9.75 -3.19 -7.29
C VAL A 22 -9.44 -2.99 -8.79
N PRO A 23 -8.96 -1.83 -9.26
CA PRO A 23 -8.57 -1.64 -10.65
C PRO A 23 -7.46 -2.60 -11.11
N LYS A 24 -6.51 -2.93 -10.21
CA LYS A 24 -5.44 -3.88 -10.50
C LYS A 24 -5.95 -5.29 -10.65
N ILE A 25 -6.91 -5.74 -9.85
CA ILE A 25 -7.42 -7.11 -9.95
C ILE A 25 -8.35 -7.25 -11.15
N LEU A 26 -9.23 -6.26 -11.37
CA LEU A 26 -10.20 -6.27 -12.47
C LEU A 26 -9.58 -5.97 -13.85
N GLY A 27 -8.31 -5.54 -13.91
CA GLY A 27 -7.63 -5.26 -15.16
C GLY A 27 -8.18 -4.03 -15.88
N LEU A 28 -8.53 -2.98 -15.14
CA LEU A 28 -8.96 -1.72 -15.74
C LEU A 28 -7.80 -1.11 -16.55
N SER A 29 -8.11 -0.49 -17.69
CA SER A 29 -7.14 0.02 -18.67
C SER A 29 -6.04 0.87 -18.05
N GLN A 30 -6.39 1.80 -17.17
CA GLN A 30 -5.43 2.66 -16.45
C GLN A 30 -4.35 1.86 -15.69
N SER A 31 -4.73 0.70 -15.15
CA SER A 31 -3.83 -0.16 -14.39
C SER A 31 -2.98 -0.99 -15.34
N VAL A 32 -3.61 -1.60 -16.35
CA VAL A 32 -2.91 -2.40 -17.37
C VAL A 32 -1.80 -1.59 -18.03
N THR A 33 -2.11 -0.39 -18.52
CA THR A 33 -1.11 0.49 -19.18
C THR A 33 0.04 0.87 -18.25
N GLY A 34 -0.22 1.11 -16.97
CA GLY A 34 0.84 1.41 -16.01
C GLY A 34 1.80 0.23 -15.81
N PHE A 35 1.28 -0.99 -15.71
CA PHE A 35 2.11 -2.19 -15.52
C PHE A 35 2.83 -2.63 -16.81
N GLU A 36 2.24 -2.44 -17.99
CA GLU A 36 2.91 -2.67 -19.28
C GLU A 36 4.11 -1.74 -19.46
N GLN A 37 4.02 -0.49 -19.00
CA GLN A 37 5.17 0.41 -18.96
C GLN A 37 6.29 -0.14 -18.06
N PHE A 38 5.94 -0.68 -16.89
CA PHE A 38 6.92 -1.23 -15.96
C PHE A 38 7.63 -2.47 -16.53
N GLU A 39 6.92 -3.30 -17.29
CA GLU A 39 7.49 -4.49 -17.93
C GLU A 39 8.66 -4.15 -18.85
N SER A 40 8.57 -3.04 -19.61
CA SER A 40 9.65 -2.61 -20.51
C SER A 40 10.99 -2.29 -19.82
N VAL A 41 10.95 -2.01 -18.52
CA VAL A 41 12.13 -1.65 -17.71
C VAL A 41 12.51 -2.78 -16.76
N LEU A 42 11.53 -3.36 -16.07
CA LEU A 42 11.73 -4.40 -15.05
C LEU A 42 11.83 -5.81 -15.62
N HIS A 43 11.36 -6.03 -16.85
CA HIS A 43 11.29 -7.35 -17.50
C HIS A 43 10.48 -8.38 -16.67
N ILE A 44 9.48 -7.90 -15.92
CA ILE A 44 8.52 -8.71 -15.19
C ILE A 44 7.20 -8.64 -15.95
N ASP A 45 6.58 -9.80 -16.21
CA ASP A 45 5.25 -9.89 -16.84
C ASP A 45 4.25 -8.93 -16.17
N ALA A 46 3.69 -8.01 -16.96
CA ALA A 46 2.82 -6.96 -16.46
C ALA A 46 1.58 -7.51 -15.77
N THR A 47 1.04 -8.64 -16.26
CA THR A 47 -0.18 -9.24 -15.70
C THR A 47 0.08 -9.82 -14.32
N PHE A 48 1.14 -10.60 -14.17
CA PHE A 48 1.59 -11.14 -12.90
C PHE A 48 1.89 -10.02 -11.92
N PHE A 49 2.68 -9.02 -12.33
CA PHE A 49 3.07 -7.95 -11.42
C PHE A 49 1.88 -7.09 -10.96
N ARG A 50 0.95 -6.81 -11.86
CA ARG A 50 -0.31 -6.12 -11.57
C ARG A 50 -1.15 -6.88 -10.55
N LEU A 51 -1.38 -8.17 -10.80
CA LEU A 51 -2.18 -9.02 -9.92
C LEU A 51 -1.50 -9.18 -8.55
N PHE A 52 -0.20 -9.46 -8.53
CA PHE A 52 0.58 -9.56 -7.30
C PHE A 52 0.47 -8.29 -6.45
N THR A 53 0.61 -7.12 -7.06
CA THR A 53 0.49 -5.84 -6.36
C THR A 53 -0.94 -5.63 -5.84
N GLY A 54 -1.97 -5.90 -6.65
CA GLY A 54 -3.37 -5.76 -6.24
C GLY A 54 -3.76 -6.70 -5.10
N PHE A 55 -3.35 -7.97 -5.15
CA PHE A 55 -3.59 -8.91 -4.06
C PHE A 55 -2.80 -8.55 -2.80
N SER A 56 -1.56 -8.05 -2.94
CA SER A 56 -0.78 -7.55 -1.81
C SER A 56 -1.50 -6.40 -1.10
N GLU A 57 -2.04 -5.44 -1.85
CA GLU A 57 -2.82 -4.33 -1.31
C GLU A 57 -4.08 -4.81 -0.55
N LEU A 58 -4.81 -5.81 -1.07
CA LEU A 58 -5.94 -6.42 -0.37
C LEU A 58 -5.52 -7.16 0.91
N ILE A 59 -4.42 -7.91 0.86
CA ILE A 59 -3.89 -8.62 2.03
C ILE A 59 -3.53 -7.62 3.13
N ILE A 60 -2.86 -6.52 2.77
CA ILE A 60 -2.53 -5.45 3.72
C ILE A 60 -3.81 -4.85 4.32
N ALA A 61 -4.82 -4.55 3.50
CA ALA A 61 -6.10 -4.02 3.98
C ALA A 61 -6.79 -4.98 4.97
N ALA A 62 -6.80 -6.29 4.66
CA ALA A 62 -7.32 -7.32 5.55
C ALA A 62 -6.54 -7.38 6.86
N LEU A 63 -5.20 -7.34 6.82
CA LEU A 63 -4.36 -7.33 8.02
C LEU A 63 -4.60 -6.10 8.90
N ILE A 64 -4.72 -4.90 8.30
CA ILE A 64 -5.05 -3.67 9.05
C ILE A 64 -6.42 -3.82 9.72
N LEU A 65 -7.42 -4.35 9.01
CA LEU A 65 -8.76 -4.59 9.54
C LEU A 65 -8.73 -5.59 10.70
N THR A 66 -8.07 -6.74 10.53
CA THR A 66 -7.92 -7.76 11.57
C THR A 66 -7.22 -7.18 12.80
N HIS A 67 -6.13 -6.42 12.61
CA HIS A 67 -5.47 -5.73 13.72
C HIS A 67 -6.40 -4.70 14.39
N ALA A 68 -7.24 -3.98 13.63
CA ALA A 68 -8.17 -2.99 14.18
C ALA A 68 -9.15 -3.60 15.18
N PHE A 69 -9.61 -4.84 14.95
CA PHE A 69 -10.53 -5.57 15.84
C PHE A 69 -9.81 -6.36 16.93
N THR A 70 -8.80 -7.15 16.57
CA THR A 70 -8.12 -8.07 17.49
C THR A 70 -7.12 -7.38 18.41
N LYS A 71 -6.62 -6.20 18.03
CA LYS A 71 -5.49 -5.52 18.68
C LYS A 71 -4.23 -6.38 18.77
N ASN A 72 -4.14 -7.44 17.96
CA ASN A 72 -2.99 -8.33 17.97
C ASN A 72 -1.75 -7.57 17.46
N ARG A 73 -0.71 -7.52 18.30
CA ARG A 73 0.56 -6.83 18.01
C ARG A 73 1.23 -7.37 16.75
N MET A 74 1.32 -8.68 16.60
CA MET A 74 2.01 -9.33 15.47
C MET A 74 1.29 -9.04 14.15
N VAL A 75 -0.04 -9.09 14.14
CA VAL A 75 -0.85 -8.73 12.97
C VAL A 75 -0.64 -7.26 12.60
N GLY A 76 -0.60 -6.37 13.59
CA GLY A 76 -0.34 -4.94 13.35
C GLY A 76 1.06 -4.68 12.78
N LEU A 77 2.09 -5.33 13.33
CA LEU A 77 3.44 -5.23 12.80
C LEU A 77 3.52 -5.74 11.36
N ALA A 78 2.95 -6.91 11.07
CA ALA A 78 2.90 -7.46 9.71
C ALA A 78 2.18 -6.51 8.75
N ALA A 79 1.01 -5.99 9.14
CA ALA A 79 0.22 -5.07 8.32
C ALA A 79 0.99 -3.81 7.93
N PHE A 80 1.55 -3.11 8.92
CA PHE A 80 2.19 -1.82 8.69
C PHE A 80 3.63 -1.97 8.16
N LEU A 81 4.36 -3.04 8.48
CA LEU A 81 5.64 -3.31 7.80
C LEU A 81 5.41 -3.61 6.32
N PHE A 82 4.39 -4.40 6.00
CA PHE A 82 4.06 -4.70 4.61
C PHE A 82 3.60 -3.44 3.87
N LEU A 83 2.70 -2.63 4.46
CA LEU A 83 2.33 -1.33 3.91
C LEU A 83 3.54 -0.43 3.67
N LEU A 84 4.45 -0.34 4.64
CA LEU A 84 5.66 0.48 4.52
C LEU A 84 6.53 0.03 3.35
N ALA A 85 6.81 -1.29 3.27
CA ALA A 85 7.58 -1.86 2.17
C ALA A 85 6.91 -1.61 0.82
N THR A 86 5.60 -1.79 0.71
CA THR A 86 4.85 -1.52 -0.52
C THR A 86 4.95 -0.05 -0.93
N MET A 87 4.86 0.91 0.00
CA MET A 87 4.97 2.34 -0.34
C MET A 87 6.38 2.73 -0.75
N VAL A 88 7.42 2.18 -0.11
CA VAL A 88 8.82 2.40 -0.51
C VAL A 88 9.06 1.84 -1.92
N SER A 89 8.60 0.62 -2.19
CA SER A 89 8.69 0.02 -3.53
C SER A 89 7.90 0.82 -4.57
N ALA A 90 6.70 1.30 -4.22
CA ALA A 90 5.88 2.13 -5.11
C ALA A 90 6.57 3.45 -5.46
N LEU A 91 7.17 4.14 -4.48
CA LEU A 91 7.97 5.33 -4.74
C LEU A 91 9.20 5.02 -5.61
N GLY A 92 9.85 3.88 -5.38
CA GLY A 92 10.95 3.42 -6.23
C GLY A 92 10.51 3.24 -7.69
N ILE A 93 9.39 2.56 -7.91
CA ILE A 93 8.82 2.38 -9.26
C ILE A 93 8.48 3.74 -9.88
N GLU A 94 7.88 4.64 -9.12
CA GLU A 94 7.43 5.93 -9.61
C GLU A 94 8.59 6.84 -10.06
N PHE A 95 9.74 6.80 -9.38
CA PHE A 95 10.89 7.65 -9.70
C PHE A 95 11.95 6.99 -10.59
N PHE A 96 12.05 5.66 -10.59
CA PHE A 96 13.11 4.96 -11.33
C PHE A 96 12.61 4.12 -12.51
N VAL A 97 11.31 3.82 -12.58
CA VAL A 97 10.74 2.93 -13.60
C VAL A 97 9.78 3.68 -14.52
N ARG A 98 8.94 4.57 -13.98
CA ARG A 98 8.08 5.40 -14.84
C ARG A 98 8.91 6.39 -15.68
N PRO A 99 8.47 6.67 -16.92
CA PRO A 99 9.02 7.76 -17.72
C PRO A 99 8.83 9.13 -17.05
N GLU A 100 7.64 9.35 -16.47
CA GLU A 100 7.31 10.56 -15.73
C GLU A 100 6.56 10.21 -14.44
N PRO A 101 7.01 10.72 -13.27
CA PRO A 101 6.33 10.52 -12.00
C PRO A 101 4.95 11.19 -11.96
N VAL A 102 3.93 10.43 -11.58
CA VAL A 102 2.59 10.92 -11.27
C VAL A 102 2.58 11.44 -9.84
N MET A 103 2.70 12.75 -9.69
CA MET A 103 2.84 13.41 -8.38
C MET A 103 1.72 13.07 -7.37
N LEU A 104 0.50 12.83 -7.84
CA LEU A 104 -0.59 12.40 -6.96
C LEU A 104 -0.28 11.06 -6.27
N LEU A 105 0.28 10.09 -7.02
CA LEU A 105 0.65 8.78 -6.48
C LEU A 105 1.81 8.90 -5.50
N VAL A 106 2.80 9.74 -5.82
CA VAL A 106 3.92 10.06 -4.92
C VAL A 106 3.42 10.60 -3.58
N VAL A 107 2.53 11.59 -3.61
CA VAL A 107 1.98 12.21 -2.39
C VAL A 107 1.20 11.19 -1.56
N ILE A 108 0.35 10.38 -2.19
CA ILE A 108 -0.40 9.33 -1.49
C ILE A 108 0.57 8.32 -0.85
N ALA A 109 1.59 7.88 -1.60
CA ALA A 109 2.57 6.93 -1.10
C ALA A 109 3.37 7.49 0.08
N ILE A 110 3.76 8.77 0.05
CA ILE A 110 4.43 9.44 1.18
C ILE A 110 3.51 9.51 2.41
N ILE A 111 2.24 9.88 2.24
CA ILE A 111 1.28 9.95 3.35
C ILE A 111 1.10 8.55 3.99
N LEU A 112 0.91 7.51 3.18
CA LEU A 112 0.79 6.14 3.66
C LEU A 112 2.08 5.63 4.30
N MET A 113 3.24 5.97 3.76
CA MET A 113 4.55 5.64 4.32
C MET A 113 4.75 6.28 5.71
N LEU A 114 4.43 7.57 5.86
CA LEU A 114 4.54 8.30 7.13
C LEU A 114 3.57 7.76 8.17
N THR A 115 2.30 7.56 7.79
CA THR A 115 1.28 7.01 8.69
C THR A 115 1.60 5.58 9.10
N SER A 116 2.12 4.76 8.18
CA SER A 116 2.59 3.42 8.48
C SER A 116 3.75 3.42 9.47
N SER A 117 4.75 4.29 9.25
CA SER A 117 5.89 4.47 10.16
C SER A 117 5.45 4.91 11.56
N TYR A 118 4.49 5.85 11.63
CA TYR A 118 3.89 6.28 12.88
C TYR A 118 3.17 5.12 13.60
N LYS A 119 2.39 4.32 12.86
CA LYS A 119 1.70 3.14 13.41
C LYS A 119 2.67 2.08 13.91
N LEU A 120 3.74 1.79 13.16
CA LEU A 120 4.80 0.87 13.58
C LEU A 120 5.46 1.34 14.86
N LYS A 121 5.86 2.62 14.92
CA LYS A 121 6.47 3.21 16.11
C LYS A 121 5.55 3.06 17.32
N ASN A 122 4.25 3.32 17.16
CA ASN A 122 3.29 3.12 18.25
C ASN A 122 3.16 1.65 18.66
N ILE A 123 3.08 0.70 17.72
CA ILE A 123 2.95 -0.73 18.05
C ILE A 123 4.24 -1.28 18.71
N LEU A 124 5.40 -0.80 18.28
CA LEU A 124 6.71 -1.20 18.83
C LEU A 124 6.92 -0.63 20.23
N ASN A 125 6.59 0.64 20.42
CA ASN A 125 6.66 1.32 21.71
C ASN A 125 5.48 0.98 22.63
N HIS A 126 4.68 -0.02 22.23
CA HIS A 126 3.38 -0.37 22.78
C HIS A 126 2.37 0.76 22.52
N GLU A 127 1.18 0.43 22.01
CA GLU A 127 0.07 1.40 21.99
C GLU A 127 -0.05 2.15 23.33
#